data_AF-A0A166F190-F1
#
_entry.id   AF-A0A166F190-F1
#
_cell.length_a   1.000
_cell.length_b   1.000
_cell.length_c   1.000
_cell.angle_alpha   90.00
_cell.angle_beta   90.00
_cell.angle_gamma   90.00
#
_symmetry.space_group_name_H-M   'P 1'
#
loop_
_entity.id
_entity.type
_entity.pdbx_description
1 polymer ?
#
loop_
_entity_poly.entity_id
_entity_poly.type
_entity_poly.pdbx_seq_one_letter_code
_entity_poly.pdbx_strand_id
1 'polypeptide(L)'
;RMQGRLQNIMTMPLDVLFEICFHLGSADLVQLAYTSAFLRETLMDHRHVFIWKTARFNVRGLVPPEPPIGMSEPAWARLLY
;
A
#
# COMPACT_ATOMS: atom_id res chain seq x y z
N ARG A 1 -15.65 20.58 8.87
CA ARG A 1 -14.28 20.01 8.86
C ARG A 1 -14.30 18.77 9.76
N MET A 2 -14.20 17.56 9.22
CA MET A 2 -14.21 16.32 10.03
C MET A 2 -12.80 16.03 10.55
N GLN A 3 -12.36 16.77 11.56
CA GLN A 3 -11.14 16.43 12.30
C GLN A 3 -11.49 15.30 13.28
N GLY A 4 -10.84 14.13 13.15
CA GLY A 4 -10.85 13.10 14.19
C GLY A 4 -11.20 11.67 13.77
N ARG A 5 -11.73 11.41 12.57
CA ARG A 5 -12.16 10.04 12.20
C ARG A 5 -11.00 9.05 11.96
N LEU A 6 -9.82 9.57 11.59
CA LEU A 6 -8.62 8.77 11.28
C LEU A 6 -7.43 9.11 12.18
N GLN A 7 -7.63 9.86 13.26
CA GLN A 7 -6.54 10.30 14.15
C GLN A 7 -5.73 9.14 14.74
N ASN A 8 -6.38 7.99 14.90
CA ASN A 8 -5.76 6.79 15.46
C ASN A 8 -5.25 5.81 14.39
N ILE A 9 -5.27 6.18 13.10
CA ILE A 9 -4.85 5.26 12.04
C ILE A 9 -3.37 4.88 12.16
N MET A 10 -2.55 5.79 12.69
CA MET A 10 -1.11 5.59 12.88
C MET A 10 -0.77 4.93 14.21
N THR A 11 -1.73 4.83 15.13
CA THR A 11 -1.54 4.21 16.46
C THR A 11 -2.22 2.85 16.58
N MET A 12 -2.91 2.39 15.53
CA MET A 12 -3.52 1.07 15.52
C MET A 12 -2.47 -0.04 15.42
N PRO A 13 -2.79 -1.25 15.90
CA PRO A 13 -2.00 -2.45 15.62
C PRO A 13 -1.77 -2.66 14.12
N LEU A 14 -0.54 -3.05 13.75
CA LEU A 14 -0.13 -3.16 12.34
C LEU A 14 -0.97 -4.18 11.55
N ASP A 15 -1.44 -5.24 12.19
CA ASP A 15 -2.36 -6.22 11.61
C ASP A 15 -3.67 -5.58 11.13
N VAL A 16 -4.26 -4.68 11.92
CA VAL A 16 -5.48 -3.94 11.52
C VAL A 16 -5.17 -2.98 10.37
N LEU A 17 -4.01 -2.32 10.41
CA LEU A 17 -3.59 -1.42 9.34
C LEU A 17 -3.38 -2.19 8.03
N PHE A 18 -2.75 -3.36 8.10
CA PHE A 18 -2.49 -4.22 6.94
C PHE A 18 -3.76 -4.79 6.37
N GLU A 19 -4.73 -5.18 7.22
CA GLU A 19 -6.05 -5.60 6.78
C GLU A 19 -6.72 -4.52 5.94
N ILE A 20 -6.69 -3.26 6.38
CA ILE A 20 -7.20 -2.13 5.59
C ILE A 20 -6.44 -2.03 4.26
N CYS A 21 -5.10 -2.06 4.29
CA CYS A 21 -4.27 -1.98 3.08
C CYS A 21 -4.53 -3.14 2.09
N PHE A 22 -4.93 -4.32 2.56
CA PHE A 22 -5.27 -5.45 1.70
C PHE A 22 -6.52 -5.23 0.85
N HIS A 23 -7.38 -4.27 1.20
CA HIS A 23 -8.55 -3.89 0.40
C HIS A 23 -8.24 -2.75 -0.59
N LEU A 24 -7.01 -2.24 -0.62
CA LEU A 24 -6.60 -1.11 -1.46
C LEU A 24 -5.90 -1.55 -2.74
N GLY A 25 -5.97 -0.73 -3.80
CA GLY A 25 -5.19 -0.94 -5.01
C GLY A 25 -3.76 -0.42 -4.89
N SER A 26 -2.88 -0.84 -5.81
CA SER A 26 -1.49 -0.34 -5.86
C SER A 26 -1.40 1.19 -5.94
N ALA A 27 -2.30 1.84 -6.70
CA ALA A 27 -2.36 3.30 -6.79
C ALA A 27 -2.65 3.96 -5.43
N ASP A 28 -3.61 3.41 -4.68
CA ASP A 28 -3.99 3.92 -3.36
C ASP A 28 -2.83 3.80 -2.38
N LEU A 29 -2.09 2.68 -2.41
CA LEU A 29 -0.91 2.49 -1.57
C LEU A 29 0.23 3.46 -1.90
N VAL A 30 0.45 3.76 -3.18
CA VAL A 30 1.42 4.78 -3.61
C VAL A 30 1.05 6.13 -3.00
N GLN A 31 -0.21 6.54 -3.12
CA GLN A 31 -0.68 7.80 -2.55
C GLN A 31 -0.57 7.79 -1.02
N LEU A 32 -0.96 6.69 -0.37
CA LEU A 32 -0.91 6.54 1.08
C LEU A 32 0.52 6.68 1.62
N ALA A 33 1.50 6.08 0.94
CA ALA A 33 2.92 6.21 1.27
C ALA A 33 3.44 7.65 1.15
N TYR A 34 2.83 8.52 0.34
CA TYR A 34 3.21 9.94 0.28
C TYR A 34 2.54 10.82 1.32
N THR A 35 1.45 10.37 1.95
CA THR A 35 0.70 11.20 2.92
C THR A 35 1.32 11.26 4.31
N SER A 36 2.11 10.25 4.71
CA SER A 36 2.68 10.17 6.05
C SER A 36 4.02 9.45 6.05
N ALA A 37 4.98 9.99 6.80
CA ALA A 37 6.30 9.36 6.98
C ALA A 37 6.19 7.96 7.59
N PHE A 38 5.30 7.77 8.57
CA PHE A 38 5.05 6.46 9.20
C PHE A 38 4.54 5.43 8.19
N LEU A 39 3.56 5.81 7.37
CA LEU A 39 3.00 4.94 6.34
C LEU A 39 4.05 4.64 5.27
N ARG A 40 4.87 5.64 4.89
CA ARG A 40 5.98 5.44 3.97
C ARG A 40 6.97 4.41 4.48
N GLU A 41 7.46 4.55 5.70
CA GLU A 41 8.41 3.61 6.30
C GLU A 41 7.81 2.21 6.41
N THR A 42 6.57 2.11 6.86
CA THR A 42 5.88 0.83 7.03
C THR A 42 5.67 0.11 5.69
N LEU A 43 5.16 0.82 4.68
CA LEU A 43 4.84 0.23 3.38
C LEU A 43 6.08 -0.05 2.53
N MET A 44 7.17 0.70 2.70
CA MET A 44 8.41 0.49 1.94
C MET A 44 9.34 -0.55 2.58
N ASP A 45 9.00 -1.07 3.76
CA ASP A 45 9.74 -2.16 4.39
C ASP A 45 9.54 -3.47 3.62
N HIS A 46 10.64 -4.10 3.24
CA HIS A 46 10.67 -5.40 2.56
C HIS A 46 9.86 -6.50 3.28
N ARG A 47 9.74 -6.43 4.61
CA ARG A 47 8.94 -7.39 5.42
C ARG A 47 7.46 -7.33 5.07
N HIS A 48 6.97 -6.20 4.57
CA HIS A 48 5.57 -5.96 4.24
C HIS A 48 5.29 -5.98 2.73
N VAL A 49 6.19 -6.57 1.93
CA VAL A 49 6.02 -6.70 0.47
C VAL A 49 4.71 -7.42 0.07
N PHE A 50 4.21 -8.29 0.95
CA PHE A 50 2.96 -9.03 0.74
C PHE A 50 1.75 -8.10 0.56
N ILE A 51 1.75 -6.92 1.18
CA ILE A 51 0.68 -5.91 1.03
C ILE A 51 0.59 -5.45 -0.43
N TRP A 52 1.73 -5.13 -1.03
CA TRP A 52 1.80 -4.67 -2.41
C TRP A 52 1.42 -5.76 -3.41
N LYS A 53 1.84 -7.01 -3.14
CA LYS A 53 1.42 -8.17 -3.94
C LYS A 53 -0.09 -8.30 -3.95
N THR A 54 -0.75 -8.24 -2.78
CA THR A 54 -2.20 -8.31 -2.68
C THR A 54 -2.85 -7.13 -3.41
N ALA A 55 -2.38 -5.91 -3.16
CA ALA A 55 -2.94 -4.70 -3.75
C ALA A 55 -2.86 -4.66 -5.29
N ARG A 56 -1.84 -5.31 -5.86
CA ARG A 56 -1.69 -5.46 -7.32
C ARG A 56 -2.88 -6.22 -7.91
N PHE A 57 -3.40 -7.23 -7.22
CA PHE A 57 -4.54 -8.06 -7.67
C PHE A 57 -5.92 -7.46 -7.36
N ASN A 58 -6.00 -6.32 -6.65
CA ASN A 58 -7.27 -5.68 -6.33
C ASN A 58 -7.90 -4.91 -7.51
N VAL A 59 -7.27 -4.91 -8.69
CA VAL A 59 -7.80 -4.29 -9.90
C VAL A 59 -8.86 -5.20 -10.53
N ARG A 60 -10.10 -4.73 -10.62
CA ARG A 60 -11.20 -5.51 -11.20
C ARG A 60 -11.05 -5.66 -12.71
N GLY A 61 -11.10 -6.90 -13.20
CA GLY A 61 -11.21 -7.22 -14.63
C GLY A 61 -9.92 -7.11 -15.44
N LEU A 62 -8.77 -6.92 -14.78
CA LEU A 62 -7.45 -6.83 -15.42
C LEU A 62 -6.47 -7.75 -14.70
N VAL A 63 -5.66 -8.48 -15.47
CA VAL A 63 -4.50 -9.18 -14.91
C VAL A 63 -3.36 -8.17 -14.83
N PRO A 64 -2.92 -7.78 -13.62
CA PRO A 64 -1.87 -6.79 -13.47
C PRO A 64 -0.53 -7.37 -13.93
N PRO A 65 0.31 -6.59 -14.65
CA PRO A 65 1.62 -7.07 -15.09
C PRO A 65 2.52 -7.34 -13.88
N GLU A 66 3.40 -8.34 -14.02
CA GLU A 66 4.39 -8.65 -12.99
C GLU A 66 5.55 -7.65 -12.99
N PRO A 67 6.09 -7.31 -11.81
CA PRO A 67 7.34 -6.54 -11.73
C PRO A 67 8.47 -7.24 -12.50
N PRO A 68 9.30 -6.50 -13.24
CA PRO A 68 10.53 -7.04 -13.81
C PRO A 68 11.44 -7.68 -12.76
N ILE A 69 12.29 -8.62 -13.19
CA ILE A 69 13.27 -9.27 -12.29
C ILE A 69 14.14 -8.22 -11.61
N GLY A 70 14.19 -8.26 -10.28
CA GLY A 70 14.96 -7.32 -9.46
C GLY A 70 14.24 -6.01 -9.11
N MET A 71 13.03 -5.77 -9.64
CA MET A 71 12.21 -4.62 -9.26
C MET A 71 11.31 -4.96 -8.07
N SER A 72 11.24 -4.05 -7.09
CA SER A 72 10.35 -4.22 -5.94
C SER A 72 8.90 -3.86 -6.31
N GLU A 73 7.93 -4.51 -5.66
CA GLU A 73 6.50 -4.23 -5.87
C GLU A 73 6.14 -2.74 -5.65
N PRO A 74 6.65 -2.01 -4.63
CA PRO A 74 6.39 -0.58 -4.47
C PRO A 74 6.96 0.27 -5.61
N ALA A 75 8.16 -0.06 -6.11
CA ALA A 75 8.77 0.66 -7.23
C ALA A 75 8.00 0.40 -8.53
N TRP A 76 7.53 -0.83 -8.73
CA TRP A 76 6.68 -1.20 -9.85
C TRP A 76 5.34 -0.47 -9.82
N ALA A 77 4.67 -0.45 -8.67
CA ALA A 77 3.44 0.30 -8.47
C ALA A 77 3.61 1.79 -8.77
N ARG A 78 4.70 2.41 -8.31
CA ARG A 78 5.02 3.82 -8.59
C ARG A 78 5.28 4.11 -10.07
N LEU A 79 5.69 3.13 -10.86
CA LEU A 79 5.90 3.31 -12.29
C LEU A 79 4.57 3.28 -13.07
N LEU A 80 3.62 2.46 -12.61
CA LEU A 80 2.33 2.25 -13.27
C LEU A 80 1.30 3.37 -12.99
N TYR A 81 1.44 4.09 -11.88
CA TYR A 81 0.47 5.07 -11.37
C TYR A 81 1.16 6.38 -10.94
#